data_AF-A0A3Q3MGZ6-F1
#
_entry.id   AF-A0A3Q3MGZ6-F1
#
_cell.length_a   1.000
_cell.length_b   1.000
_cell.length_c   1.000
_cell.angle_alpha   90.00
_cell.angle_beta   90.00
_cell.angle_gamma   90.00
#
_symmetry.space_group_name_H-M   'P 1'
#
loop_
_entity.id
_entity.type
_entity.pdbx_description
1 polymer ?
#
loop_
_entity_poly.entity_id
_entity_poly.type
_entity_poly.pdbx_seq_one_letter_code
_entity_poly.pdbx_strand_id
1 'polypeptide(L)'
;MKTFPAHSAAVSVCSQHQLKKLNGRRLDFDYKRRRRGKIPADELQQAWDKFLASKELAEQSMFVLLQNDVDQLGRLAALVSALHDFHCNAHRILLGVHGNLQARLTAASNKPERRFRPRKVRVRREQNSSIGFYQQLSITAANSSGEQFTALRSRPGSPVSSYADSRLVRDQPCCRALYSFHPNREGELGFSQGDIILLTCQVDANWYEGELAGQSGLLPVSYVDVVVPLPLP
;
A
#
# COMPACT_ATOMS: atom_id res chain seq x y z
N MET A 1 -9.22 -6.22 -16.58
CA MET A 1 -8.84 -5.08 -17.45
C MET A 1 -10.03 -4.68 -18.31
N LYS A 2 -10.75 -3.61 -17.97
CA LYS A 2 -11.63 -2.91 -18.92
C LYS A 2 -11.56 -1.41 -18.62
N THR A 3 -11.27 -0.65 -19.66
CA THR A 3 -11.04 0.78 -19.75
C THR A 3 -12.35 1.56 -19.52
N PHE A 4 -12.68 1.91 -18.28
CA PHE A 4 -13.92 2.62 -17.95
C PHE A 4 -13.87 4.16 -17.89
N PRO A 5 -12.74 4.85 -17.61
CA PRO A 5 -12.79 6.31 -17.46
C PRO A 5 -12.99 7.04 -18.80
N ALA A 6 -12.46 6.50 -19.91
CA ALA A 6 -12.57 7.11 -21.23
C ALA A 6 -14.00 7.09 -21.80
N HIS A 7 -14.78 6.05 -21.50
CA HIS A 7 -16.15 5.91 -22.01
C HIS A 7 -17.11 6.93 -21.37
N SER A 8 -16.99 7.17 -20.06
CA SER A 8 -17.84 8.12 -19.34
C SER A 8 -17.56 9.57 -19.78
N ALA A 9 -16.28 9.92 -19.97
CA ALA A 9 -15.90 11.23 -20.51
C ALA A 9 -16.44 11.44 -21.93
N ALA A 10 -16.35 10.43 -22.81
CA ALA A 10 -16.87 10.50 -24.17
C ALA A 10 -18.40 10.68 -24.21
N VAL A 11 -19.14 9.98 -23.34
CA VAL A 11 -20.61 10.11 -23.24
C VAL A 11 -21.01 11.50 -22.73
N SER A 12 -20.30 12.04 -21.75
CA SER A 12 -20.55 13.39 -21.23
C SER A 12 -20.30 14.48 -22.29
N VAL A 13 -19.18 14.39 -23.02
CA VAL A 13 -18.85 15.31 -24.11
C VAL A 13 -19.86 15.21 -25.25
N CYS A 14 -20.32 14.00 -25.58
CA CYS A 14 -21.37 13.78 -26.58
C CYS A 14 -22.69 14.45 -26.16
N SER A 15 -23.10 14.30 -24.90
CA SER A 15 -24.33 14.93 -24.37
C SER A 15 -24.28 16.45 -24.46
N GLN A 16 -23.17 17.06 -24.04
CA GLN A 16 -22.97 18.51 -24.14
C GLN A 16 -23.02 18.99 -25.60
N HIS A 17 -22.45 18.22 -26.52
CA HIS A 17 -22.51 18.52 -27.94
C HIS A 17 -23.95 18.48 -28.48
N GLN A 18 -24.74 17.45 -28.13
CA GLN A 18 -26.13 17.33 -28.58
C GLN A 18 -27.01 18.47 -28.02
N LEU A 19 -26.83 18.86 -26.76
CA LEU A 19 -27.56 19.98 -26.15
C LEU A 19 -27.23 21.32 -26.82
N LYS A 20 -25.95 21.57 -27.13
CA LYS A 20 -25.53 22.79 -27.85
C LYS A 20 -26.13 22.82 -29.26
N LYS A 21 -26.14 21.69 -29.95
CA LYS A 21 -26.73 21.53 -31.28
C LYS A 21 -28.25 21.74 -31.25
N LEU A 22 -28.94 21.17 -30.26
CA LEU A 22 -30.37 21.33 -30.05
C LEU A 22 -30.74 22.80 -29.84
N ASN A 23 -30.02 23.51 -28.98
CA ASN A 23 -30.30 24.92 -28.72
C ASN A 23 -30.14 25.77 -30.00
N GLY A 24 -29.13 25.48 -30.83
CA GLY A 24 -28.97 26.11 -32.14
C GLY A 24 -30.16 25.84 -33.09
N ARG A 25 -30.61 24.58 -33.19
CA ARG A 25 -31.77 24.22 -34.02
C ARG A 25 -33.08 24.82 -33.52
N ARG A 26 -33.25 24.93 -32.20
CA ARG A 26 -34.40 25.61 -31.57
C ARG A 26 -34.47 27.07 -31.99
N LEU A 27 -33.34 27.78 -31.93
CA LEU A 27 -33.27 29.18 -32.32
C LEU A 27 -33.52 29.39 -33.81
N ASP A 28 -32.99 28.51 -34.69
CA ASP A 28 -33.27 28.56 -36.14
C ASP A 28 -34.77 28.36 -36.43
N PHE A 29 -35.39 27.35 -35.80
CA PHE A 29 -36.82 27.11 -35.94
C PHE A 29 -37.65 28.28 -35.40
N ASP A 30 -37.32 28.82 -34.22
CA ASP A 30 -38.01 29.97 -33.63
C ASP A 30 -37.89 31.23 -34.51
N TYR A 31 -36.71 31.47 -35.08
CA TYR A 31 -36.49 32.57 -36.03
C TYR A 31 -37.38 32.42 -37.27
N LYS A 32 -37.40 31.23 -37.88
CA LYS A 32 -38.20 30.96 -39.08
C LYS A 32 -39.70 31.00 -38.79
N ARG A 33 -40.11 30.48 -37.63
CA ARG A 33 -41.52 30.48 -37.18
C ARG A 33 -42.07 31.90 -37.01
N ARG A 34 -41.26 32.84 -36.49
CA ARG A 34 -41.68 34.24 -36.32
C ARG A 34 -41.82 35.01 -37.64
N ARG A 35 -41.24 34.50 -38.72
CA ARG A 35 -41.30 35.08 -40.07
C ARG A 35 -42.20 34.27 -41.02
N ARG A 36 -43.13 33.48 -40.46
CA ARG A 36 -44.17 32.78 -41.24
C ARG A 36 -44.84 33.76 -42.22
N GLY A 37 -44.86 33.40 -43.50
CA GLY A 37 -45.34 34.26 -44.60
C GLY A 37 -44.24 34.88 -45.46
N LYS A 38 -43.02 35.03 -44.95
CA LYS A 38 -41.83 35.47 -45.72
C LYS A 38 -40.88 34.33 -46.06
N ILE A 39 -41.11 33.16 -45.48
CA ILE A 39 -40.26 31.97 -45.58
C ILE A 39 -41.11 30.85 -46.18
N PRO A 40 -40.59 30.09 -47.16
CA PRO A 40 -41.28 28.94 -47.73
C PRO A 40 -41.68 27.91 -46.65
N ALA A 41 -42.83 27.27 -46.83
CA ALA A 41 -43.32 26.26 -45.88
C ALA A 41 -42.32 25.08 -45.74
N ASP A 42 -41.67 24.69 -46.83
CA ASP A 42 -40.71 23.59 -46.86
C ASP A 42 -39.48 23.86 -45.99
N GLU A 43 -38.96 25.10 -46.01
CA GLU A 43 -37.81 25.47 -45.17
C GLU A 43 -38.16 25.47 -43.69
N LEU A 44 -39.39 25.87 -43.35
CA LEU A 44 -39.88 25.84 -41.99
C LEU A 44 -40.08 24.39 -41.50
N GLN A 45 -40.60 23.51 -42.37
CA GLN A 45 -40.77 22.09 -42.08
C GLN A 45 -39.41 21.42 -41.86
N GLN A 46 -38.43 21.68 -42.75
CA GLN A 46 -37.07 21.15 -42.57
C GLN A 46 -36.44 21.62 -41.25
N ALA A 47 -36.63 22.89 -40.87
CA ALA A 47 -36.11 23.40 -39.60
C ALA A 47 -36.75 22.71 -38.39
N TRP A 48 -38.05 22.41 -38.48
CA TRP A 48 -38.78 21.65 -37.47
C TRP A 48 -38.25 20.21 -37.36
N ASP A 49 -38.09 19.51 -38.48
CA ASP A 49 -37.59 18.13 -38.50
C ASP A 49 -36.16 18.05 -37.95
N LYS A 50 -35.31 19.01 -38.31
CA LYS A 50 -33.93 19.14 -37.77
C LYS A 50 -33.93 19.43 -36.27
N PHE A 51 -34.89 20.19 -35.76
CA PHE A 51 -35.05 20.44 -34.34
C PHE A 51 -35.48 19.17 -33.59
N LEU A 52 -36.50 18.47 -34.08
CA LEU A 52 -36.97 17.20 -33.51
C LEU A 52 -35.88 16.13 -33.47
N ALA A 53 -35.16 15.92 -34.58
CA ALA A 53 -34.06 14.97 -34.62
C ALA A 53 -32.95 15.31 -33.61
N SER A 54 -32.62 16.60 -33.46
CA SER A 54 -31.63 17.02 -32.46
C SER A 54 -32.14 16.91 -31.03
N LYS A 55 -33.46 17.03 -30.82
CA LYS A 55 -34.10 16.87 -29.50
C LYS A 55 -34.00 15.42 -29.07
N GLU A 56 -34.40 14.50 -29.95
CA GLU A 56 -34.35 13.06 -29.69
C GLU A 56 -32.93 12.59 -29.35
N LEU A 57 -31.91 13.03 -30.11
CA LEU A 57 -30.52 12.69 -29.82
C LEU A 57 -30.03 13.25 -28.48
N ALA A 58 -30.45 14.46 -28.10
CA ALA A 58 -30.10 15.04 -26.81
C ALA A 58 -30.77 14.28 -25.65
N GLU A 59 -32.04 13.90 -25.81
CA GLU A 59 -32.79 13.10 -24.84
C GLU A 59 -32.16 11.72 -24.65
N GLN A 60 -31.87 11.01 -25.74
CA GLN A 60 -31.20 9.70 -25.70
C GLN A 60 -29.82 9.79 -25.05
N SER A 61 -29.03 10.81 -25.38
CA SER A 61 -27.70 10.99 -24.79
C SER A 61 -27.76 11.32 -23.29
N MET A 62 -28.74 12.11 -22.86
CA MET A 62 -28.95 12.44 -21.45
C MET A 62 -29.42 11.22 -20.65
N PHE A 63 -30.29 10.39 -21.23
CA PHE A 63 -30.74 9.14 -20.61
C PHE A 63 -29.58 8.19 -20.32
N VAL A 64 -28.69 7.96 -21.31
CA VAL A 64 -27.50 7.12 -21.13
C VAL A 64 -26.57 7.68 -20.06
N LEU A 65 -26.43 9.01 -19.97
CA LEU A 65 -25.61 9.65 -18.94
C LEU A 65 -26.18 9.41 -17.54
N LEU A 66 -27.48 9.60 -17.34
CA LEU A 66 -28.13 9.36 -16.04
C LEU A 66 -28.11 7.89 -15.63
N GLN A 67 -28.17 6.97 -16.60
CA GLN A 67 -28.04 5.54 -16.33
C GLN A 67 -26.62 5.18 -15.83
N ASN A 68 -25.57 5.88 -16.29
CA ASN A 68 -24.21 5.73 -15.77
C ASN A 68 -24.06 6.21 -14.31
N ASP A 69 -24.87 7.18 -13.84
CA ASP A 69 -24.78 7.64 -12.44
C ASP A 69 -25.22 6.54 -11.47
N VAL A 70 -26.21 5.73 -11.85
CA VAL A 70 -26.60 4.52 -11.11
C VAL A 70 -25.43 3.53 -11.05
N ASP A 71 -24.68 3.37 -12.15
CA ASP A 71 -23.48 2.51 -12.17
C ASP A 71 -22.32 3.10 -11.34
N GLN A 72 -22.19 4.44 -11.25
CA GLN A 72 -21.23 5.09 -10.36
C GLN A 72 -21.57 4.86 -8.89
N LEU A 73 -22.84 5.03 -8.52
CA LEU A 73 -23.34 4.73 -7.18
C LEU A 73 -23.18 3.24 -6.84
N GLY A 74 -23.42 2.35 -7.80
CA GLY A 74 -23.17 0.92 -7.67
C GLY A 74 -21.70 0.59 -7.35
N ARG A 75 -20.76 1.29 -7.99
CA ARG A 75 -19.32 1.15 -7.71
C ARG A 75 -18.95 1.62 -6.31
N LEU A 76 -19.50 2.74 -5.85
CA LEU A 76 -19.29 3.22 -4.48
C LEU A 76 -19.88 2.26 -3.45
N ALA A 77 -21.09 1.75 -3.70
CA ALA A 77 -21.73 0.76 -2.84
C ALA A 77 -20.88 -0.51 -2.72
N ALA A 78 -20.36 -1.04 -3.84
CA ALA A 78 -19.48 -2.20 -3.83
C ALA A 78 -18.19 -1.97 -3.03
N LEU A 79 -17.60 -0.77 -3.12
CA LEU A 79 -16.44 -0.39 -2.31
C LEU A 79 -16.77 -0.39 -0.82
N VAL A 80 -17.88 0.24 -0.42
CA VAL A 80 -18.32 0.31 0.97
C VAL A 80 -18.61 -1.09 1.52
N SER A 81 -19.27 -1.95 0.75
CA SER A 81 -19.50 -3.35 1.13
C SER A 81 -18.19 -4.11 1.34
N ALA A 82 -17.23 -3.99 0.42
CA ALA A 82 -15.92 -4.65 0.54
C ALA A 82 -15.14 -4.16 1.77
N LEU A 83 -15.16 -2.86 2.06
CA LEU A 83 -14.54 -2.29 3.26
C LEU A 83 -15.22 -2.77 4.54
N HIS A 84 -16.56 -2.81 4.55
CA HIS A 84 -17.30 -3.33 5.67
C HIS A 84 -16.94 -4.80 5.96
N ASP A 85 -16.90 -5.64 4.92
CA ASP A 85 -16.51 -7.04 5.04
C ASP A 85 -15.08 -7.20 5.55
N PHE A 86 -14.14 -6.38 5.07
CA PHE A 86 -12.77 -6.36 5.57
C PHE A 86 -12.71 -6.07 7.07
N HIS A 87 -13.40 -5.03 7.55
CA HIS A 87 -13.41 -4.67 8.96
C HIS A 87 -14.08 -5.73 9.84
N CYS A 88 -15.20 -6.30 9.39
CA CYS A 88 -15.87 -7.41 10.06
C CYS A 88 -14.94 -8.63 10.19
N ASN A 89 -14.22 -8.97 9.13
CA ASN A 89 -13.25 -10.06 9.15
C ASN A 89 -12.07 -9.79 10.09
N ALA A 90 -11.51 -8.58 10.06
CA ALA A 90 -10.43 -8.19 10.97
C ALA A 90 -10.88 -8.28 12.44
N HIS A 91 -12.09 -7.79 12.75
CA HIS A 91 -12.66 -7.86 14.10
C HIS A 91 -12.83 -9.31 14.56
N ARG A 92 -13.36 -10.20 13.70
CA ARG A 92 -13.51 -11.62 14.00
C ARG A 92 -12.17 -12.30 14.35
N ILE A 93 -11.11 -11.99 13.61
CA ILE A 93 -9.77 -12.54 13.87
C ILE A 93 -9.25 -12.05 15.23
N LEU A 94 -9.39 -10.75 15.52
CA LEU A 94 -8.97 -10.16 16.80
C LEU A 94 -9.71 -10.78 17.99
N LEU A 95 -11.02 -11.01 17.88
CA LEU A 95 -11.79 -11.72 18.91
C LEU A 95 -11.29 -13.14 19.14
N GLY A 96 -10.92 -13.85 18.07
CA GLY A 96 -10.32 -15.19 18.18
C GLY A 96 -9.00 -15.19 18.96
N VAL A 97 -8.11 -14.22 18.67
CA VAL A 97 -6.85 -14.04 19.39
C VAL A 97 -7.11 -13.70 20.87
N HIS A 98 -8.04 -12.78 21.14
CA HIS A 98 -8.41 -12.41 22.50
C HIS A 98 -8.91 -13.62 23.30
N GLY A 99 -9.81 -14.43 22.73
CA GLY A 99 -10.30 -15.65 23.38
C GLY A 99 -9.19 -16.67 23.67
N ASN A 100 -8.24 -16.84 22.75
CA ASN A 100 -7.09 -17.74 22.96
C ASN A 100 -6.19 -17.24 24.11
N LEU A 101 -5.87 -15.95 24.13
CA LEU A 101 -5.08 -15.34 25.20
C LEU A 101 -5.80 -15.45 26.55
N GLN A 102 -7.11 -15.22 26.58
CA GLN A 102 -7.91 -15.35 27.80
C GLN A 102 -7.90 -16.79 28.32
N ALA A 103 -8.05 -17.79 27.45
CA ALA A 103 -7.96 -19.20 27.84
C ALA A 103 -6.58 -19.56 28.42
N ARG A 104 -5.51 -19.06 27.80
CA ARG A 104 -4.13 -19.25 28.29
C ARG A 104 -3.89 -18.55 29.62
N LEU A 105 -4.42 -17.34 29.78
CA LEU A 105 -4.34 -16.59 31.04
C LEU A 105 -5.04 -17.36 32.16
N THR A 106 -6.25 -17.84 31.93
CA THR A 106 -6.99 -18.66 32.90
C THR A 106 -6.24 -19.95 33.24
N ALA A 107 -5.70 -20.66 32.25
CA ALA A 107 -4.92 -21.88 32.47
C ALA A 107 -3.60 -21.62 33.24
N ALA A 108 -2.95 -20.48 33.00
CA ALA A 108 -1.75 -20.06 33.72
C ALA A 108 -2.06 -19.61 35.16
N SER A 109 -3.18 -18.92 35.36
CA SER A 109 -3.65 -18.49 36.68
C SER A 109 -4.03 -19.68 37.56
N ASN A 110 -4.66 -20.70 36.98
CA ASN A 110 -5.03 -21.94 37.68
C ASN A 110 -3.85 -22.89 37.91
N LYS A 111 -2.64 -22.57 37.41
CA LYS A 111 -1.45 -23.38 37.66
C LYS A 111 -0.99 -23.13 39.09
N PRO A 112 -0.83 -24.17 39.93
CA PRO A 112 -0.42 -24.00 41.31
C PRO A 112 0.94 -23.28 41.38
N GLU A 113 1.00 -22.23 42.17
CA GLU A 113 2.15 -21.34 42.33
C GLU A 113 3.43 -22.17 42.64
N ARG A 114 4.36 -22.25 41.68
CA ARG A 114 5.66 -22.87 41.92
C ARG A 114 6.50 -21.91 42.75
N ARG A 115 6.40 -22.01 44.08
CA ARG A 115 7.29 -21.31 45.00
C ARG A 115 8.74 -21.55 44.60
N PHE A 116 9.42 -20.49 44.18
CA PHE A 116 10.86 -20.51 43.97
C PHE A 116 11.54 -20.87 45.30
N ARG A 117 12.07 -22.08 45.39
CA ARG A 117 12.89 -22.54 46.51
C ARG A 117 14.36 -22.38 46.10
N PRO A 118 15.06 -21.31 46.53
CA PRO A 118 16.49 -21.21 46.26
C PRO A 118 17.20 -22.38 46.94
N ARG A 119 17.86 -23.22 46.14
CA ARG A 119 18.68 -24.33 46.63
C ARG A 119 19.86 -23.73 47.40
N LYS A 120 19.89 -23.92 48.73
CA LYS A 120 21.06 -23.58 49.54
C LYS A 120 22.17 -24.60 49.25
N VAL A 121 23.21 -24.17 48.53
CA VAL A 121 24.44 -24.94 48.34
C VAL A 121 25.16 -25.02 49.68
N ARG A 122 25.29 -26.23 50.24
CA ARG A 122 26.16 -26.47 51.40
C ARG A 122 27.60 -26.56 50.89
N VAL A 123 28.41 -25.55 51.16
CA VAL A 123 29.86 -25.63 50.99
C VAL A 123 30.42 -26.34 52.22
N ARG A 124 30.76 -27.62 52.08
CA ARG A 124 31.56 -28.38 53.07
C ARG A 124 33.01 -27.92 52.89
N ARG A 125 33.54 -27.24 53.91
CA ARG A 125 34.95 -26.86 53.99
C ARG A 125 35.73 -28.05 54.53
N GLU A 126 36.46 -28.75 53.68
CA GLU A 126 37.50 -29.68 54.09
C GLU A 126 38.84 -29.27 53.49
N GLN A 127 39.84 -29.22 54.37
CA GLN A 127 41.23 -28.96 54.05
C GLN A 127 41.82 -30.17 53.32
N ASN A 128 42.58 -29.85 52.27
CA ASN A 128 43.57 -30.64 51.56
C ASN A 128 43.11 -31.80 50.64
N SER A 129 43.81 -31.78 49.50
CA SER A 129 44.05 -32.86 48.54
C SER A 129 42.96 -33.10 47.48
N SER A 130 43.27 -32.55 46.29
CA SER A 130 42.90 -33.03 44.94
C SER A 130 41.73 -34.02 44.85
N ILE A 131 40.59 -33.58 44.33
CA ILE A 131 39.67 -34.42 43.54
C ILE A 131 38.83 -33.48 42.66
N GLY A 132 38.81 -33.74 41.36
CA GLY A 132 38.01 -33.00 40.39
C GLY A 132 36.51 -33.15 40.67
N PHE A 133 35.77 -32.07 40.54
CA PHE A 133 34.31 -32.07 40.64
C PHE A 133 33.70 -31.60 39.33
N TYR A 134 33.36 -32.56 38.48
CA TYR A 134 32.35 -32.35 37.44
C TYR A 134 31.01 -32.18 38.14
N GLN A 135 30.38 -31.02 37.98
CA GLN A 135 29.02 -30.80 38.45
C GLN A 135 28.03 -31.51 37.51
N GLN A 136 27.61 -32.70 37.90
CA GLN A 136 26.67 -33.54 37.18
C GLN A 136 25.24 -32.97 37.30
N LEU A 137 24.73 -32.37 36.22
CA LEU A 137 23.32 -32.04 36.02
C LEU A 137 22.54 -33.33 35.73
N SER A 138 21.79 -33.85 36.71
CA SER A 138 20.82 -34.90 36.47
C SER A 138 19.51 -34.29 35.94
N ILE A 139 19.40 -34.21 34.61
CA ILE A 139 18.13 -34.00 33.89
C ILE A 139 17.61 -35.40 33.54
N THR A 140 16.55 -35.85 34.21
CA THR A 140 15.78 -37.00 33.72
C THR A 140 14.80 -36.50 32.66
N ALA A 141 15.16 -36.64 31.40
CA ALA A 141 14.23 -36.63 30.28
C ALA A 141 14.39 -37.94 29.53
N ALA A 142 13.30 -38.69 29.42
CA ALA A 142 13.22 -39.96 28.75
C ALA A 142 13.44 -39.82 27.24
N ASN A 143 14.24 -40.76 26.72
CA ASN A 143 14.26 -41.39 25.40
C ASN A 143 14.43 -40.56 24.11
N SER A 144 15.65 -40.74 23.54
CA SER A 144 15.98 -41.14 22.15
C SER A 144 15.50 -40.23 21.00
N SER A 145 16.31 -39.80 20.02
CA SER A 145 17.48 -40.45 19.39
C SER A 145 18.16 -39.47 18.41
N GLY A 146 19.50 -39.58 18.27
CA GLY A 146 20.18 -39.32 17.00
C GLY A 146 20.96 -38.01 16.82
N GLU A 147 22.29 -38.12 16.90
CA GLU A 147 23.29 -37.46 16.02
C GLU A 147 23.84 -36.05 16.34
N GLN A 148 25.00 -36.10 17.03
CA GLN A 148 26.30 -35.51 16.66
C GLN A 148 26.39 -34.03 16.21
N PHE A 149 26.77 -33.16 17.15
CA PHE A 149 27.37 -31.85 16.86
C PHE A 149 28.87 -32.00 16.57
N THR A 150 29.27 -31.96 15.30
CA THR A 150 30.66 -31.67 14.90
C THR A 150 30.82 -30.18 14.64
N ALA A 151 31.65 -29.53 15.46
CA ALA A 151 32.07 -28.15 15.27
C ALA A 151 32.88 -27.99 13.97
N LEU A 152 32.31 -27.33 12.96
CA LEU A 152 33.02 -26.95 11.75
C LEU A 152 33.48 -25.49 11.83
N ARG A 153 34.78 -25.40 12.15
CA ARG A 153 35.78 -24.39 11.80
C ARG A 153 35.37 -23.41 10.68
N SER A 154 35.24 -22.14 11.05
CA SER A 154 35.11 -21.00 10.13
C SER A 154 36.34 -20.93 9.21
N ARG A 155 36.12 -20.98 7.89
CA ARG A 155 37.14 -20.68 6.87
C ARG A 155 36.79 -19.35 6.19
N PRO A 156 37.76 -18.45 6.00
CA PRO A 156 37.54 -17.11 5.46
C PRO A 156 37.51 -17.14 3.93
N GLY A 157 36.56 -16.45 3.32
CA GLY A 157 36.53 -16.32 1.87
C GLY A 157 35.23 -15.72 1.34
N SER A 158 35.14 -14.39 1.33
CA SER A 158 34.54 -13.56 0.26
C SER A 158 34.48 -12.09 0.71
N PRO A 159 34.46 -11.14 -0.24
CA PRO A 159 35.34 -9.98 -0.22
C PRO A 159 34.87 -8.91 0.76
N VAL A 160 35.87 -8.27 1.37
CA VAL A 160 35.76 -7.00 2.08
C VAL A 160 35.19 -5.98 1.11
N SER A 161 33.87 -5.77 1.15
CA SER A 161 33.25 -4.55 0.65
C SER A 161 33.01 -3.65 1.85
N SER A 162 33.98 -2.75 2.06
CA SER A 162 33.92 -1.49 2.81
C SER A 162 32.75 -1.30 3.78
N TYR A 163 32.79 -1.97 4.92
CA TYR A 163 32.07 -1.52 6.14
C TYR A 163 32.79 -0.37 6.86
N ALA A 164 33.81 0.21 6.22
CA ALA A 164 34.54 1.37 6.71
C ALA A 164 33.74 2.67 6.49
N ASP A 165 32.46 2.70 6.90
CA ASP A 165 31.85 3.96 7.34
C ASP A 165 30.61 3.78 8.24
N SER A 166 30.44 2.61 8.86
CA SER A 166 29.24 2.28 9.64
C SER A 166 29.12 3.03 10.99
N ARG A 167 30.06 3.93 11.31
CA ARG A 167 30.05 4.75 12.55
C ARG A 167 29.74 6.23 12.34
N LEU A 168 29.78 6.75 11.11
CA LEU A 168 29.41 8.15 10.81
C LEU A 168 27.95 8.30 10.31
N VAL A 169 27.30 7.20 9.92
CA VAL A 169 25.94 7.20 9.30
C VAL A 169 24.79 7.30 10.33
N ARG A 170 25.06 7.24 11.64
CA ARG A 170 23.97 7.11 12.64
C ARG A 170 23.11 8.36 12.85
N ASP A 171 23.59 9.53 12.45
CA ASP A 171 22.88 10.81 12.62
C ASP A 171 22.58 11.53 11.29
N GLN A 172 22.90 10.91 10.15
CA GLN A 172 22.59 11.48 8.84
C GLN A 172 21.19 11.06 8.38
N PRO A 173 20.43 11.97 7.76
CA PRO A 173 19.14 11.63 7.16
C PRO A 173 19.30 10.46 6.20
N CYS A 174 18.54 9.39 6.42
CA CYS A 174 18.64 8.18 5.61
C CYS A 174 17.32 7.40 5.61
N CYS A 175 17.16 6.60 4.56
CA CYS A 175 16.05 5.67 4.44
C CYS A 175 16.55 4.28 4.04
N ARG A 176 15.76 3.27 4.38
CA ARG A 176 15.97 1.88 3.98
C ARG A 176 15.03 1.54 2.83
N ALA A 177 15.57 0.95 1.76
CA ALA A 177 14.77 0.46 0.65
C ALA A 177 13.88 -0.72 1.09
N LEU A 178 12.56 -0.58 0.91
CA LEU A 178 11.60 -1.64 1.15
C LEU A 178 11.54 -2.63 -0.02
N TYR A 179 11.80 -2.13 -1.24
CA TYR A 179 11.79 -2.89 -2.49
C TYR A 179 12.94 -2.44 -3.38
N SER A 180 13.36 -3.30 -4.32
CA SER A 180 14.32 -2.91 -5.35
C SER A 180 13.66 -1.98 -6.37
N PHE A 181 14.37 -0.95 -6.80
CA PHE A 181 13.91 0.04 -7.77
C PHE A 181 14.90 0.15 -8.93
N HIS A 182 14.38 0.04 -10.14
CA HIS A 182 15.18 0.11 -11.37
C HIS A 182 14.86 1.45 -12.05
N PRO A 183 15.88 2.29 -12.32
CA PRO A 183 15.66 3.61 -12.88
C PRO A 183 15.17 3.49 -14.33
N ASN A 184 14.07 4.16 -14.62
CA ASN A 184 13.45 4.20 -15.96
C ASN A 184 13.71 5.53 -16.67
N ARG A 185 14.17 6.55 -15.95
CA ARG A 185 14.46 7.90 -16.47
C ARG A 185 15.84 8.36 -16.02
N GLU A 186 16.45 9.25 -16.81
CA GLU A 186 17.68 9.93 -16.42
C GLU A 186 17.44 10.77 -15.15
N GLY A 187 18.30 10.61 -14.14
CA GLY A 187 18.18 11.28 -12.83
C GLY A 187 17.50 10.47 -11.74
N GLU A 188 17.03 9.25 -12.01
CA GLU A 188 16.52 8.33 -10.99
C GLU A 188 17.63 7.47 -10.37
N LEU A 189 17.54 7.22 -9.06
CA LEU A 189 18.52 6.40 -8.32
C LEU A 189 18.11 4.93 -8.31
N GLY A 190 18.95 4.04 -8.83
CA GLY A 190 18.73 2.59 -8.72
C GLY A 190 19.20 2.02 -7.37
N PHE A 191 18.40 1.17 -6.75
CA PHE A 191 18.71 0.54 -5.47
C PHE A 191 18.04 -0.83 -5.30
N SER A 192 18.55 -1.65 -4.38
CA SER A 192 18.01 -2.97 -4.04
C SER A 192 17.29 -2.95 -2.70
N GLN A 193 16.34 -3.87 -2.52
CA GLN A 193 15.68 -4.08 -1.24
C GLN A 193 16.70 -4.27 -0.11
N GLY A 194 16.58 -3.48 0.95
CA GLY A 194 17.45 -3.52 2.12
C GLY A 194 18.61 -2.50 2.09
N ASP A 195 18.84 -1.82 0.97
CA ASP A 195 19.88 -0.80 0.87
C ASP A 195 19.57 0.41 1.77
N ILE A 196 20.61 1.00 2.33
CA ILE A 196 20.52 2.24 3.11
C ILE A 196 20.97 3.39 2.22
N ILE A 197 20.03 4.29 1.92
CA ILE A 197 20.22 5.43 1.04
C ILE A 197 20.29 6.69 1.91
N LEU A 198 21.29 7.54 1.69
CA LEU A 198 21.41 8.82 2.36
C LEU A 198 20.43 9.81 1.73
N LEU A 199 19.56 10.42 2.52
CA LEU A 199 18.60 11.40 2.05
C LEU A 199 19.27 12.77 2.00
N THR A 200 19.18 13.44 0.84
CA THR A 200 19.73 14.80 0.66
C THR A 200 18.63 15.84 0.79
N CYS A 201 17.50 15.64 0.11
CA CYS A 201 16.35 16.54 0.23
C CYS A 201 15.03 15.82 -0.09
N GLN A 202 13.92 16.43 0.31
CA GLN A 202 12.59 16.04 -0.14
C GLN A 202 12.16 17.00 -1.25
N VAL A 203 12.00 16.47 -2.46
CA VAL A 203 11.62 17.26 -3.64
C VAL A 203 10.13 17.58 -3.60
N ASP A 204 9.30 16.58 -3.31
CA ASP A 204 7.85 16.73 -3.15
C ASP A 204 7.23 15.60 -2.28
N ALA A 205 5.91 15.47 -2.29
CA ALA A 205 5.19 14.46 -1.51
C ALA A 205 5.43 13.01 -1.95
N ASN A 206 5.96 12.79 -3.15
CA ASN A 206 6.13 11.49 -3.78
C ASN A 206 7.60 11.12 -4.03
N TRP A 207 8.53 12.09 -4.00
CA TRP A 207 9.93 11.91 -4.34
C TRP A 207 10.91 12.44 -3.29
N TYR A 208 11.88 11.60 -2.96
CA TYR A 208 13.11 12.00 -2.26
C TYR A 208 14.27 12.07 -3.25
N GLU A 209 15.25 12.93 -2.95
CA GLU A 209 16.57 12.89 -3.55
C GLU A 209 17.54 12.27 -2.54
N GLY A 210 18.32 11.29 -2.98
CA GLY A 210 19.26 10.60 -2.13
C GLY A 210 20.50 10.13 -2.87
N GLU A 211 21.48 9.66 -2.09
CA GLU A 211 22.75 9.15 -2.58
C GLU A 211 22.98 7.72 -2.10
N LEU A 212 23.40 6.85 -3.02
CA LEU A 212 23.81 5.48 -2.75
C LEU A 212 25.09 5.18 -3.54
N ALA A 213 26.14 4.75 -2.84
CA ALA A 213 27.43 4.37 -3.43
C ALA A 213 28.03 5.43 -4.38
N GLY A 214 27.88 6.72 -4.07
CA GLY A 214 28.40 7.84 -4.88
C GLY A 214 27.52 8.23 -6.06
N GLN A 215 26.35 7.62 -6.23
CA GLN A 215 25.36 8.02 -7.22
C GLN A 215 24.20 8.73 -6.53
N SER A 216 23.86 9.92 -7.02
CA SER A 216 22.71 10.69 -6.53
C SER A 216 21.56 10.61 -7.53
N GLY A 217 20.33 10.57 -7.03
CA GLY A 217 19.15 10.60 -7.87
C GLY A 217 17.85 10.56 -7.09
N LEU A 218 16.77 10.56 -7.86
CA LEU A 218 15.41 10.55 -7.33
C LEU A 218 14.94 9.14 -7.01
N LEU A 219 14.28 8.99 -5.86
CA LEU A 219 13.67 7.75 -5.43
C LEU A 219 12.23 7.96 -4.94
N PRO A 220 11.30 7.04 -5.22
CA PRO A 220 9.92 7.16 -4.76
C PRO A 220 9.80 6.99 -3.24
N VAL A 221 9.05 7.87 -2.59
CA VAL A 221 8.75 7.80 -1.14
C VAL A 221 8.10 6.46 -0.77
N SER A 222 7.26 5.90 -1.64
CA SER A 222 6.54 4.64 -1.40
C SER A 222 7.44 3.39 -1.41
N TYR A 223 8.69 3.51 -1.85
CA TYR A 223 9.65 2.39 -1.96
C TYR A 223 10.64 2.35 -0.79
N VAL A 224 10.57 3.31 0.13
CA VAL A 224 11.54 3.47 1.20
C VAL A 224 10.89 3.72 2.57
N ASP A 225 11.58 3.29 3.61
CA ASP A 225 11.23 3.48 5.02
C ASP A 225 12.25 4.44 5.64
N VAL A 226 11.81 5.63 6.05
CA VAL A 226 12.69 6.68 6.58
C VAL A 226 13.21 6.25 7.96
N VAL A 227 14.52 6.05 8.08
CA VAL A 227 15.19 5.64 9.32
C VAL A 227 15.58 6.86 10.13
N VAL A 228 16.14 7.87 9.46
CA VAL A 228 16.46 9.17 10.04
C VAL A 228 15.86 10.24 9.13
N PRO A 229 14.90 11.06 9.60
CA PRO A 229 14.26 12.06 8.77
C PRO A 229 15.21 13.21 8.42
N LEU A 230 14.93 13.89 7.31
CA LEU A 230 15.59 15.15 6.97
C LEU A 230 15.27 16.20 8.06
N PRO A 231 16.25 17.02 8.48
CA PRO A 231 15.98 18.13 9.38
C PRO A 231 14.96 19.08 8.74
N LEU A 232 13.95 19.47 9.51
CA LEU A 232 12.95 20.43 9.05
C LEU A 232 13.63 21.80 8.83
N PRO A 233 13.36 22.49 7.70
CA PRO A 233 13.84 23.85 7.47
C PRO A 233 13.18 24.88 8.39
#